data_AF-A0A146KG52-F1
#
_entry.id   AF-A0A146KG52-F1
#
_cell.length_a   1.000
_cell.length_b   1.000
_cell.length_c   1.000
_cell.angle_alpha   90.00
_cell.angle_beta   90.00
_cell.angle_gamma   90.00
#
_symmetry.space_group_name_H-M   'P 1'
#
loop_
_entity.id
_entity.type
_entity.pdbx_description
1 polymer ?
#
loop_
_entity_poly.entity_id
_entity_poly.type
_entity_poly.pdbx_seq_one_letter_code
_entity_poly.pdbx_strand_id
1 'polypeptide(L)'
;HKQIFVLPDQEKCKQAFEKIDKDRSGKIDIFELSQIMKCLSINLELEQLKELIELVDCNNDQQLNFEEFYHLVYICHNKKDSNLATLLFLVADSDCSGSIDQNELSMICGKLGLQQIKIKKKMKYSEFCRTVGRVLD
;
A
#
# COMPACT_ATOMS: atom_id res chain seq x y z
N HIS A 1 -15.64 16.95 4.55
CA HIS A 1 -15.01 15.96 5.45
C HIS A 1 -13.52 15.88 5.16
N LYS A 2 -12.65 16.03 6.16
CA LYS A 2 -11.22 15.73 6.01
C LYS A 2 -11.07 14.23 6.27
N GLN A 3 -10.79 13.43 5.23
CA GLN A 3 -10.34 12.05 5.39
C GLN A 3 -9.02 12.13 6.17
N ILE A 4 -8.97 11.56 7.38
CA ILE A 4 -7.76 11.48 8.19
C ILE A 4 -7.27 10.05 8.07
N PHE A 5 -6.12 9.86 7.43
CA PHE A 5 -5.45 8.57 7.41
C PHE A 5 -4.69 8.38 8.70
N VAL A 6 -4.86 7.22 9.31
CA VAL A 6 -4.22 6.86 10.57
C VAL A 6 -3.01 6.00 10.26
N LEU A 7 -1.85 6.44 10.74
CA LEU A 7 -0.61 5.69 10.63
C LEU A 7 -0.61 4.49 11.58
N PRO A 8 -0.18 3.30 11.12
CA PRO A 8 0.07 2.18 12.00
C PRO A 8 1.14 2.49 13.04
N ASP A 9 1.02 1.85 14.20
CA ASP A 9 2.04 1.90 15.25
C ASP A 9 3.34 1.22 14.77
N GLN A 10 4.39 2.02 14.57
CA GLN A 10 5.63 1.56 13.97
C GLN A 10 6.32 0.47 14.79
N GLU A 11 6.29 0.54 16.12
CA GLU A 11 6.90 -0.48 16.98
C GLU A 11 6.14 -1.80 16.88
N LYS A 12 4.80 -1.76 16.87
CA LYS A 12 3.99 -2.97 16.70
C LYS A 12 4.17 -3.58 15.32
N CYS A 13 4.25 -2.77 14.27
CA CYS A 13 4.55 -3.23 12.91
C CYS A 13 5.93 -3.89 12.85
N LYS A 14 6.94 -3.30 13.48
CA LYS A 14 8.29 -3.88 13.52
C LYS A 14 8.33 -5.21 14.26
N GLN A 15 7.69 -5.29 15.43
CA GLN A 15 7.58 -6.55 16.17
C GLN A 15 6.81 -7.63 15.39
N ALA A 16 5.78 -7.24 14.63
CA ALA A 16 5.07 -8.17 13.77
C ALA A 16 5.97 -8.64 12.62
N PHE A 17 6.66 -7.72 11.94
CA PHE A 17 7.59 -8.02 10.86
C PHE A 17 8.66 -9.03 11.30
N GLU A 18 9.35 -8.77 12.42
CA GLU A 18 10.38 -9.66 12.97
C GLU A 18 9.85 -11.03 13.42
N LYS A 19 8.54 -11.16 13.67
CA LYS A 19 7.90 -12.45 13.97
C LYS A 19 7.51 -13.22 12.72
N ILE A 20 7.29 -12.52 11.61
CA ILE A 20 6.88 -13.10 10.33
C ILE A 20 8.11 -13.56 9.55
N ASP A 21 9.13 -12.71 9.47
CA ASP A 21 10.45 -12.97 8.87
C ASP A 21 11.21 -14.01 9.72
N LYS A 22 10.92 -15.29 9.47
CA LYS A 22 11.41 -16.42 10.26
C LYS A 22 12.85 -16.75 9.92
N ASP A 23 13.21 -16.58 8.66
CA ASP A 23 14.56 -16.84 8.17
C ASP A 23 15.51 -15.66 8.42
N ARG A 24 14.99 -14.50 8.85
CA ARG A 24 15.72 -13.26 9.10
C ARG A 24 16.41 -12.74 7.84
N SER A 25 15.78 -12.94 6.70
CA SER A 25 16.23 -12.40 5.43
C SER A 25 16.11 -10.87 5.37
N GLY A 26 15.33 -10.27 6.27
CA GLY A 26 14.99 -8.85 6.27
C GLY A 26 13.87 -8.52 5.29
N LYS A 27 13.19 -9.54 4.75
CA LYS A 27 12.05 -9.46 3.84
C LYS A 27 11.04 -10.53 4.21
N ILE A 28 9.78 -10.32 3.85
CA ILE A 28 8.71 -11.30 4.04
C ILE A 28 8.33 -11.86 2.68
N ASP A 29 8.51 -13.15 2.49
CA ASP A 29 8.04 -13.82 1.28
C ASP A 29 6.55 -14.21 1.37
N ILE A 30 5.99 -14.68 0.25
CA ILE A 30 4.59 -15.11 0.19
C ILE A 30 4.26 -16.27 1.13
N PHE A 31 5.20 -17.16 1.42
CA PHE A 31 5.00 -18.29 2.31
C PHE A 31 4.95 -17.80 3.76
N GLU A 32 5.86 -16.93 4.17
CA GLU A 32 5.89 -16.32 5.50
C GLU A 32 4.62 -15.49 5.76
N LEU A 33 4.20 -14.69 4.76
CA LEU A 33 2.94 -13.96 4.80
C LEU A 33 1.74 -14.92 4.90
N SER A 34 1.72 -16.02 4.15
CA SER A 34 0.64 -17.03 4.23
C SER A 34 0.56 -17.66 5.62
N GLN A 35 1.70 -17.97 6.22
CA GLN A 35 1.77 -18.60 7.54
C GLN A 35 1.19 -17.68 8.61
N ILE A 36 1.56 -16.39 8.61
CA ILE A 36 1.05 -15.47 9.62
C ILE A 36 -0.44 -15.17 9.42
N MET A 37 -0.92 -15.05 8.17
CA MET A 37 -2.34 -14.83 7.89
C MET A 37 -3.19 -16.00 8.42
N LYS A 38 -2.73 -17.24 8.23
CA LYS A 38 -3.36 -18.43 8.83
C LYS A 38 -3.32 -18.39 10.36
N CYS A 39 -2.21 -17.99 10.98
CA CYS A 39 -2.12 -17.84 12.44
C CYS A 39 -3.11 -16.79 12.99
N LEU A 40 -3.42 -15.75 12.20
CA LEU A 40 -4.41 -14.73 12.54
C LEU A 40 -5.86 -15.14 12.22
N SER A 41 -6.09 -16.41 11.81
CA SER A 41 -7.39 -16.90 11.34
C SER A 41 -7.94 -16.15 10.12
N ILE A 42 -7.05 -15.54 9.34
CA ILE A 42 -7.36 -14.89 8.06
C ILE A 42 -6.99 -15.87 6.95
N ASN A 43 -8.00 -16.50 6.33
CA ASN A 43 -7.80 -17.38 5.20
C ASN A 43 -7.85 -16.58 3.90
N LEU A 44 -6.66 -16.27 3.37
CA LEU A 44 -6.50 -15.74 2.02
C LEU A 44 -5.99 -16.84 1.10
N GLU A 45 -6.51 -16.88 -0.12
CA GLU A 45 -5.98 -17.71 -1.19
C GLU A 45 -4.62 -17.19 -1.65
N LEU A 46 -3.84 -18.06 -2.29
CA LEU A 46 -2.48 -17.74 -2.70
C LEU A 46 -2.46 -16.59 -3.72
N GLU A 47 -3.44 -16.56 -4.63
CA GLU A 47 -3.68 -15.44 -5.55
C GLU A 47 -3.97 -14.12 -4.81
N GLN A 48 -4.78 -14.15 -3.75
CA GLN A 48 -5.06 -12.95 -2.96
C GLN A 48 -3.82 -12.44 -2.22
N LEU A 49 -2.95 -13.34 -1.74
CA LEU A 49 -1.68 -12.96 -1.14
C LEU A 49 -0.72 -12.33 -2.16
N LYS A 50 -0.66 -12.87 -3.38
CA LYS A 50 0.11 -12.27 -4.48
C LYS A 50 -0.39 -10.86 -4.79
N GLU A 51 -1.70 -10.69 -4.94
CA GLU A 51 -2.30 -9.38 -5.20
C GLU A 51 -1.95 -8.36 -4.10
N LEU A 52 -1.92 -8.79 -2.83
CA LEU A 52 -1.52 -7.92 -1.71
C LEU A 52 -0.04 -7.52 -1.78
N ILE A 53 0.85 -8.45 -2.14
CA ILE A 53 2.28 -8.17 -2.31
C ILE A 53 2.46 -7.21 -3.49
N GLU A 54 1.94 -7.55 -4.67
CA GLU A 54 2.04 -6.74 -5.90
C GLU A 54 1.51 -5.31 -5.73
N LEU A 55 0.56 -5.12 -4.82
CA LEU A 55 -0.01 -3.81 -4.50
C LEU A 55 1.04 -2.86 -3.95
N VAL A 56 1.88 -3.33 -3.03
CA VAL A 56 2.86 -2.52 -2.28
C VAL A 56 4.31 -2.77 -2.69
N ASP A 57 4.57 -3.84 -3.45
CA ASP A 57 5.87 -4.19 -3.99
C ASP A 57 6.32 -3.08 -4.97
N CYS A 58 7.26 -2.27 -4.49
CA CYS A 58 7.76 -1.13 -5.22
C CYS A 58 9.07 -1.45 -5.95
N ASN A 59 9.84 -2.38 -5.40
CA ASN A 59 11.12 -2.79 -5.94
C ASN A 59 11.00 -3.97 -6.94
N ASN A 60 9.81 -4.57 -7.06
CA ASN A 60 9.46 -5.73 -7.88
C ASN A 60 10.27 -6.99 -7.53
N ASP A 61 10.60 -7.19 -6.26
CA ASP A 61 11.30 -8.39 -5.79
C ASP A 61 10.37 -9.52 -5.33
N GLN A 62 9.05 -9.29 -5.38
CA GLN A 62 7.98 -10.22 -4.96
C GLN A 62 8.05 -10.61 -3.47
N GLN A 63 8.77 -9.82 -2.68
CA GLN A 63 8.86 -9.93 -1.24
C GLN A 63 8.49 -8.57 -0.63
N LEU A 64 8.26 -8.55 0.69
CA LEU A 64 7.95 -7.31 1.40
C LEU A 64 9.12 -6.96 2.30
N ASN A 65 9.83 -5.88 1.98
CA ASN A 65 10.69 -5.26 2.98
C ASN A 65 9.85 -4.57 4.07
N PHE A 66 10.49 -4.05 5.12
CA PHE A 66 9.77 -3.43 6.24
C PHE A 66 8.88 -2.24 5.82
N GLU A 67 9.34 -1.41 4.88
CA GLU A 67 8.61 -0.24 4.40
C GLU A 67 7.36 -0.68 3.62
N GLU A 68 7.49 -1.68 2.76
CA GLU A 68 6.37 -2.26 1.99
C GLU A 68 5.36 -2.98 2.89
N PHE A 69 5.84 -3.71 3.91
CA PHE A 69 4.97 -4.31 4.93
C PHE A 69 4.22 -3.23 5.74
N TYR A 70 4.90 -2.16 6.14
CA TYR A 70 4.27 -1.05 6.86
C TYR A 70 3.20 -0.38 6.01
N HIS A 71 3.49 -0.17 4.72
CA HIS A 71 2.55 0.36 3.74
C HIS A 71 1.32 -0.54 3.57
N LEU A 72 1.50 -1.87 3.53
CA LEU A 72 0.40 -2.83 3.48
C LEU A 72 -0.52 -2.70 4.72
N VAL A 73 0.07 -2.59 5.92
CA VAL A 73 -0.70 -2.41 7.16
C VAL A 73 -1.43 -1.06 7.15
N TYR A 74 -0.80 0.01 6.63
CA TYR A 74 -1.44 1.32 6.45
C TYR A 74 -2.66 1.23 5.52
N ILE A 75 -2.53 0.58 4.36
CA ILE A 75 -3.64 0.36 3.44
C ILE A 75 -4.77 -0.42 4.14
N CYS A 76 -4.45 -1.56 4.77
CA CYS A 76 -5.44 -2.40 5.45
C CYS A 76 -6.17 -1.66 6.58
N HIS A 77 -5.45 -0.81 7.32
CA HIS A 77 -6.03 -0.02 8.42
C HIS A 77 -7.00 1.06 7.92
N ASN A 78 -6.71 1.65 6.76
CA ASN A 78 -7.43 2.80 6.22
C ASN A 78 -8.45 2.46 5.11
N LYS A 79 -8.48 1.22 4.59
CA LYS A 79 -9.42 0.77 3.54
C LYS A 79 -10.89 0.67 4.00
N LYS A 80 -11.25 1.12 5.21
CA LYS A 80 -12.63 1.04 5.75
C LYS A 80 -13.67 1.73 4.86
N ASP A 81 -13.26 2.71 4.05
CA ASP A 81 -14.09 3.35 3.03
C ASP A 81 -13.74 2.81 1.63
N SER A 82 -14.47 1.79 1.19
CA SER A 82 -14.24 0.93 0.01
C SER A 82 -14.27 1.61 -1.38
N ASN A 83 -14.15 2.93 -1.50
CA ASN A 83 -14.15 3.56 -2.82
C ASN A 83 -12.78 3.42 -3.52
N LEU A 84 -12.79 3.28 -4.85
CA LEU A 84 -11.59 3.07 -5.65
C LEU A 84 -10.57 4.22 -5.50
N ALA A 85 -11.04 5.46 -5.33
CA ALA A 85 -10.16 6.62 -5.13
C ALA A 85 -9.38 6.54 -3.81
N THR A 86 -9.98 6.03 -2.73
CA THR A 86 -9.30 5.75 -1.46
C THR A 86 -8.24 4.69 -1.64
N LEU A 87 -8.57 3.59 -2.32
CA LEU A 87 -7.61 2.53 -2.57
C LEU A 87 -6.44 3.04 -3.42
N LEU A 88 -6.71 3.72 -4.53
CA LEU A 88 -5.67 4.29 -5.39
C LEU A 88 -4.80 5.31 -4.66
N PHE A 89 -5.40 6.13 -3.79
CA PHE A 89 -4.64 7.09 -3.00
C PHE A 89 -3.70 6.38 -2.03
N LEU A 90 -4.22 5.42 -1.27
CA LEU A 90 -3.44 4.67 -0.28
C LEU A 90 -2.31 3.88 -0.95
N VAL A 91 -2.54 3.33 -2.14
CA VAL A 91 -1.53 2.59 -2.91
C VAL A 91 -0.47 3.52 -3.50
N ALA A 92 -0.85 4.73 -3.93
CA ALA A 92 0.09 5.70 -4.45
C ALA A 92 0.96 6.31 -3.33
N ASP A 93 0.39 6.58 -2.16
CA ASP A 93 1.03 7.14 -0.96
C ASP A 93 1.94 6.10 -0.28
N SER A 94 3.00 5.66 -0.98
CA SER A 94 3.91 4.60 -0.53
C SER A 94 4.74 4.98 0.67
N ASP A 95 5.08 6.27 0.81
CA ASP A 95 5.75 6.79 2.00
C ASP A 95 4.80 7.03 3.18
N CYS A 96 3.49 6.76 3.00
CA CYS A 96 2.43 7.01 3.98
C CYS A 96 2.38 8.47 4.48
N SER A 97 2.90 9.44 3.71
CA SER A 97 2.94 10.85 4.12
C SER A 97 1.55 11.51 4.13
N GLY A 98 0.53 10.83 3.61
CA GLY A 98 -0.81 11.36 3.44
C GLY A 98 -0.89 12.38 2.31
N SER A 99 0.06 12.37 1.38
CA SER A 99 0.13 13.29 0.23
C SER A 99 0.96 12.72 -0.91
N ILE A 100 0.34 12.57 -2.08
CA ILE A 100 0.97 12.00 -3.27
C ILE A 100 1.92 13.00 -3.93
N ASP A 101 3.17 12.61 -4.13
CA ASP A 101 4.16 13.34 -4.90
C ASP A 101 4.30 12.86 -6.36
N GLN A 102 5.24 13.45 -7.10
CA GLN A 102 5.40 13.19 -8.53
C GLN A 102 5.83 11.75 -8.82
N ASN A 103 6.65 11.16 -7.95
CA ASN A 103 7.16 9.80 -8.14
C ASN A 103 6.03 8.80 -7.84
N GLU A 104 5.32 9.02 -6.74
CA GLU A 104 4.15 8.24 -6.33
C GLU A 104 3.05 8.26 -7.41
N LEU A 105 2.75 9.46 -7.95
CA LEU A 105 1.78 9.58 -9.05
C LEU A 105 2.27 8.91 -10.34
N SER A 106 3.55 9.07 -10.68
CA SER A 106 4.13 8.44 -11.88
C SER A 106 4.05 6.91 -11.79
N MET A 107 4.29 6.36 -10.60
CA MET A 107 4.25 4.91 -10.36
C MET A 107 2.84 4.36 -10.58
N ILE A 108 1.83 4.97 -9.96
CA ILE A 108 0.45 4.50 -10.10
C ILE A 108 -0.11 4.74 -11.51
N CYS A 109 0.23 5.85 -12.17
CA CYS A 109 -0.13 6.08 -13.57
C CYS A 109 0.48 5.01 -14.48
N GLY A 110 1.74 4.62 -14.23
CA GLY A 110 2.39 3.50 -14.94
C GLY A 110 1.67 2.18 -14.71
N LYS A 111 1.36 1.81 -13.46
CA LYS A 111 0.63 0.58 -13.12
C LYS A 111 -0.77 0.54 -13.75
N LEU A 112 -1.45 1.68 -13.90
CA LEU A 112 -2.80 1.79 -14.49
C LEU A 112 -2.79 2.00 -16.02
N GLY A 113 -1.63 2.12 -16.67
CA GLY A 113 -1.53 2.43 -18.10
C GLY A 113 -2.04 3.82 -18.48
N LEU A 114 -2.05 4.77 -17.52
CA LEU A 114 -2.48 6.14 -17.74
C LEU A 114 -1.35 7.01 -18.30
N GLN A 115 -1.71 8.06 -19.03
CA GLN A 115 -0.73 9.07 -19.45
C GLN A 115 -0.10 9.73 -18.22
N GLN A 116 1.21 9.96 -18.27
CA GLN A 116 1.94 10.60 -17.17
C GLN A 116 1.42 12.01 -16.90
N ILE A 117 0.98 12.23 -15.67
CA ILE A 117 0.49 13.52 -15.19
C ILE A 117 1.62 14.22 -14.42
N LYS A 118 1.94 15.46 -14.79
CA LYS A 118 2.88 16.29 -14.03
C LYS A 118 2.15 17.14 -13.00
N ILE A 119 2.58 17.06 -11.76
CA ILE A 119 2.07 17.86 -10.64
C ILE A 119 3.14 18.83 -10.13
N LYS A 120 2.72 20.04 -9.79
CA LYS A 120 3.64 21.11 -9.33
C LYS A 120 3.93 21.06 -7.83
N LYS A 121 3.15 20.31 -7.07
CA LYS A 121 3.22 20.19 -5.61
C LYS A 121 2.62 18.85 -5.20
N LYS A 122 2.96 18.37 -3.99
CA LYS A 122 2.31 17.19 -3.40
C LYS A 122 0.80 17.40 -3.29
N MET A 123 0.03 16.34 -3.52
CA MET A 123 -1.41 16.34 -3.63
C MET A 123 -2.05 15.60 -2.47
N LYS A 124 -2.90 16.28 -1.70
CA LYS A 124 -3.68 15.64 -0.62
C LYS A 124 -4.86 14.85 -1.21
N TYR A 125 -5.41 13.91 -0.45
CA TYR A 125 -6.57 13.09 -0.86
C TYR A 125 -7.72 13.88 -1.49
N SER A 126 -8.12 15.01 -0.89
CA SER A 126 -9.20 15.85 -1.44
C SER A 126 -8.89 16.43 -2.83
N GLU A 127 -7.62 16.65 -3.15
CA GLU A 127 -7.16 17.14 -4.45
C GLU A 127 -6.97 15.97 -5.44
N PHE A 128 -6.58 14.80 -4.93
CA PHE A 128 -6.51 13.55 -5.69
C PHE A 128 -7.88 13.11 -6.21
N CYS A 129 -8.90 13.07 -5.36
CA CYS A 129 -10.27 12.71 -5.79
C CYS A 129 -10.79 13.62 -6.91
N ARG A 130 -10.46 14.92 -6.88
CA ARG A 130 -10.84 15.87 -7.95
C ARG A 130 -10.08 15.64 -9.24
N THR A 131 -8.87 15.10 -9.17
CA THR A 131 -8.01 14.86 -10.33
C THR A 131 -8.38 13.54 -10.99
N VAL A 132 -8.44 12.46 -10.21
CA VAL A 132 -8.83 11.13 -10.69
C VAL A 132 -10.30 11.07 -11.10
N GLY A 133 -11.18 11.77 -10.40
CA GLY A 133 -12.59 11.88 -10.79
C GLY A 133 -12.80 12.53 -12.17
N ARG A 134 -11.83 13.28 -12.71
CA ARG A 134 -11.88 13.82 -14.09
C ARG A 134 -11.27 12.89 -15.13
N VAL A 135 -10.53 11.88 -14.70
CA VAL A 135 -9.78 10.96 -15.57
C VAL A 135 -10.52 9.63 -15.72
N LEU A 136 -11.33 9.25 -14.72
CA LEU A 136 -12.13 8.02 -14.72
C LEU A 136 -13.60 8.21 -15.16
N ASP A 137 -14.06 9.45 -15.34
CA ASP A 137 -15.32 9.80 -16.04
C ASP A 137 -15.06 9.92 -17.56
#